data_AF-A0A0B7BG59-F1
#
_entry.id   AF-A0A0B7BG59-F1
#
_cell.length_a   1.000
_cell.length_b   1.000
_cell.length_c   1.000
_cell.angle_alpha   90.00
_cell.angle_beta   90.00
_cell.angle_gamma   90.00
#
_symmetry.space_group_name_H-M   'P 1'
#
loop_
_entity.id
_entity.type
_entity.pdbx_description
1 polymer ?
#
loop_
_entity_poly.entity_id
_entity_poly.type
_entity_poly.pdbx_seq_one_letter_code
_entity_poly.pdbx_strand_id
1 'polypeptide(L)' 'MQIFLQCILGLLLTCYGVVNVAGNFREIKASAEQDNKTWEMLTNRQGFNIFHHRGKALFQRINA' A
#
# COMPACT_ATOMS: atom_id res chain seq x y z
N MET A 1 -19.50 41.15 10.49
CA MET A 1 -19.96 39.74 10.55
C MET A 1 -19.42 38.88 9.41
N GLN A 2 -19.37 39.36 8.16
CA GLN A 2 -18.98 38.52 7.00
C GLN A 2 -17.53 38.00 7.05
N ILE A 3 -16.55 38.86 7.33
CA ILE A 3 -15.12 38.46 7.38
C ILE A 3 -14.80 37.52 8.55
N PHE A 4 -15.39 37.76 9.72
CA PHE A 4 -15.21 36.89 10.89
C PHE A 4 -15.77 35.50 10.64
N LEU A 5 -16.96 35.42 10.07
CA LEU A 5 -17.57 34.14 9.70
C LEU A 5 -16.75 33.42 8.62
N GLN A 6 -16.26 34.15 7.61
CA GLN A 6 -15.39 33.60 6.58
C GLN A 6 -14.08 33.05 7.16
N CYS A 7 -13.43 33.77 8.08
CA CYS A 7 -12.21 33.29 8.74
C CYS A 7 -12.46 32.02 9.56
N ILE A 8 -13.55 31.98 10.33
CA ILE A 8 -13.91 30.80 11.12
C ILE A 8 -14.20 29.60 10.21
N LEU A 9 -14.97 29.80 9.14
CA LEU A 9 -15.27 28.74 8.16
C LEU A 9 -14.00 28.25 7.47
N GLY A 10 -13.11 29.15 7.04
CA GLY A 10 -11.84 28.79 6.42
C GLY A 10 -10.94 27.98 7.35
N LEU A 11 -10.87 28.36 8.63
CA LEU A 11 -10.13 27.62 9.65
C LEU A 11 -10.68 26.20 9.82
N LEU A 12 -11.99 26.06 10.00
CA LEU A 12 -12.63 24.75 10.18
C LEU A 12 -12.47 23.85 8.94
N LEU A 13 -12.66 24.42 7.75
CA LEU A 13 -12.52 23.67 6.49
C LEU A 13 -11.08 23.19 6.29
N THR A 14 -10.11 24.03 6.62
CA THR A 14 -8.68 23.69 6.50
C THR A 14 -8.28 22.60 7.48
N CYS A 15 -8.68 22.72 8.76
CA CYS A 15 -8.43 21.69 9.77
C CYS A 15 -9.05 20.35 9.35
N TYR A 16 -10.30 20.36 8.89
CA TYR A 16 -10.98 19.17 8.39
C TYR A 16 -10.28 18.57 7.17
N GLY A 17 -9.86 19.41 6.21
CA GLY A 17 -9.13 18.99 5.02
C GLY A 17 -7.80 18.33 5.36
N VAL A 18 -7.00 18.92 6.25
CA VAL A 18 -5.70 18.38 6.67
C VAL A 18 -5.87 17.02 7.37
N VAL A 19 -6.84 16.89 8.27
CA VAL A 19 -7.09 15.60 8.96
C VAL A 19 -7.47 14.50 7.97
N ASN A 20 -8.29 14.81 6.95
CA ASN A 20 -8.64 13.83 5.92
C ASN A 20 -7.46 13.47 4.99
N VAL A 21 -6.54 14.41 4.75
CA VAL A 21 -5.35 14.18 3.90
C VAL A 21 -4.22 13.48 4.67
N ALA A 22 -4.15 13.62 5.99
CA ALA A 22 -3.11 13.01 6.84
C ALA A 22 -3.10 11.47 6.78
N GLY A 23 -4.16 10.87 6.23
CA GLY A 23 -4.26 9.44 5.99
C GLY A 23 -4.83 8.68 7.18
N ASN A 24 -4.99 7.37 6.99
CA ASN A 24 -5.57 6.49 8.00
C ASN A 24 -4.50 5.91 8.91
N PHE A 25 -4.84 5.76 10.18
CA PHE A 25 -4.03 4.99 11.11
C PHE A 25 -3.98 3.52 10.65
N ARG A 26 -2.78 2.94 10.66
CA ARG A 26 -2.57 1.51 10.44
C ARG A 26 -2.66 0.76 11.76
N GLU A 27 -3.06 -0.51 11.71
CA GLU A 27 -3.10 -1.36 12.89
C GLU A 27 -1.70 -1.60 13.47
N ILE A 28 -1.57 -1.56 14.80
CA ILE A 28 -0.29 -1.73 15.50
C ILE A 28 0.18 -3.19 15.48
N LYS A 29 -0.75 -4.15 15.43
CA LYS A 29 -0.45 -5.58 15.48
C LYS A 29 0.17 -6.02 14.16
N ALA A 30 1.41 -6.51 14.22
CA ALA A 30 2.10 -7.07 13.07
C ALA A 30 1.39 -8.31 12.48
N SER A 31 0.65 -9.07 13.31
CA SER A 31 -0.10 -10.23 12.87
C SER A 31 -1.16 -9.88 11.82
N ALA A 32 -1.80 -8.72 11.92
CA ALA A 32 -2.83 -8.29 10.96
C ALA A 32 -2.29 -8.13 9.53
N GLU A 33 -1.02 -7.73 9.37
CA GLU A 33 -0.37 -7.71 8.06
C GLU A 33 0.05 -9.11 7.60
N GLN A 34 0.43 -9.98 8.55
CA GLN A 34 0.88 -11.34 8.26
C GLN A 34 -0.27 -12.27 7.87
N ASP A 35 -1.47 -12.06 8.41
CA ASP A 35 -2.66 -12.87 8.11
C ASP A 35 -3.05 -12.79 6.62
N ASN A 36 -2.67 -11.71 5.94
CA ASN A 36 -2.89 -11.54 4.50
C ASN A 36 -1.77 -12.13 3.62
N LYS A 37 -0.73 -12.73 4.21
CA LYS A 37 0.41 -13.32 3.48
C LYS A 37 0.28 -14.84 3.43
N THR A 38 0.53 -15.42 2.25
CA THR A 38 0.55 -16.88 2.07
C THR A 38 1.96 -17.44 2.16
N TRP A 39 2.08 -18.75 2.40
CA TRP A 39 3.36 -19.45 2.41
C TRP A 39 4.12 -19.34 1.08
N GLU A 40 3.41 -19.28 -0.05
CA GLU A 40 4.01 -19.08 -1.37
C GLU A 40 4.71 -17.72 -1.49
N MET A 41 4.08 -16.65 -0.96
CA MET A 41 4.67 -15.32 -0.94
C MET A 41 5.94 -15.28 -0.09
N LEU A 42 5.94 -15.98 1.06
CA LEU A 42 7.08 -16.01 1.97
C LEU A 42 8.23 -16.89 1.45
N THR A 43 7.90 -17.99 0.77
CA THR A 43 8.89 -18.95 0.24
C THR A 43 9.62 -18.39 -0.97
N ASN A 44 9.02 -17.45 -1.70
CA ASN A 44 9.69 -16.74 -2.79
C ASN A 44 10.82 -15.83 -2.29
N ARG A 45 12.03 -16.41 -2.17
CA ARG A 45 13.23 -15.69 -1.74
C ARG A 45 13.94 -15.07 -2.94
N GLN A 46 13.53 -13.85 -3.30
CA GLN A 46 14.00 -13.18 -4.52
C GLN A 46 15.53 -13.11 -4.68
N GLY A 47 16.27 -12.93 -3.58
CA GLY A 47 17.74 -12.92 -3.60
C GLY A 47 18.39 -14.28 -3.95
N PHE A 48 17.61 -15.35 -4.06
CA PHE A 48 18.03 -16.72 -4.31
C PHE A 48 17.28 -17.36 -5.49
N ASN A 49 16.73 -16.55 -6.39
CA ASN A 49 16.03 -17.05 -7.55
C ASN A 49 16.99 -17.79 -8.49
N ILE A 50 16.60 -19.01 -8.88
CA ILE A 50 17.30 -19.82 -9.89
C ILE A 50 16.46 -19.80 -11.17
N PHE A 51 17.02 -19.26 -12.25
CA PHE A 51 16.32 -19.12 -13.54
C PHE A 51 16.40 -20.35 -14.46
N HIS A 52 17.09 -21.41 -14.00
CA HIS A 52 17.17 -22.70 -14.68
C HIS A 52 16.10 -23.69 -14.17
N HIS A 53 14.83 -23.29 -14.22
CA HIS A 53 13.70 -24.16 -13.88
C HIS A 53 12.91 -24.59 -15.13
N ARG A 54 11.99 -25.56 -14.98
CA ARG A 54 11.17 -26.12 -16.08
C ARG A 54 10.45 -25.05 -16.91
N GLY A 55 10.01 -23.96 -16.27
CA GLY A 55 9.41 -22.80 -16.95
C GLY A 55 10.27 -22.21 -18.08
N LYS A 56 11.61 -22.32 -18.01
CA LYS A 56 12.51 -21.86 -19.08
C LYS A 56 12.23 -22.59 -20.41
N ALA A 57 11.98 -23.90 -20.36
CA ALA A 57 11.67 -24.70 -21.54
C ALA A 57 10.20 -24.57 -21.97
N LEU A 58 9.28 -24.47 -20.99
CA LEU A 58 7.84 -24.38 -21.26
C LEU A 58 7.42 -23.04 -21.87
N PHE A 59 8.08 -21.94 -21.52
CA PHE A 59 7.69 -20.58 -21.92
C PHE A 59 8.68 -19.92 -22.91
N GLN A 60 9.63 -20.68 -23.47
CA GLN A 60 10.71 -20.15 -24.32
C GLN A 60 10.21 -19.47 -25.62
N ARG A 61 9.01 -19.79 -26.09
CA ARG A 61 8.45 -19.32 -27.39
C ARG A 61 7.31 -18.30 -27.30
N ILE A 62 6.87 -17.92 -26.11
CA ILE A 62 5.70 -17.02 -25.98
C ILE A 62 6.06 -15.54 -26.25
N ASN A 63 7.36 -15.22 -26.36
CA ASN A 63 7.87 -13.86 -26.60
C ASN A 63 8.58 -13.69 -27.96
N ALA A 64 8.23 -14.48 -28.98
CA ALA A 64 8.80 -14.37 -30.33
C ALA A 64 7.75 -13.95 -31.37
#